data_AF-A0A7L5DMZ5-F1
#
_entry.id   AF-A0A7L5DMZ5-F1
#
_cell.length_a   1.000
_cell.length_b   1.000
_cell.length_c   1.000
_cell.angle_alpha   90.00
_cell.angle_beta   90.00
_cell.angle_gamma   90.00
#
_symmetry.space_group_name_H-M   'P 1'
#
loop_
_entity.id
_entity.type
_entity.pdbx_description
1 polymer ?
#
loop_
_entity_poly.entity_id
_entity_poly.type
_entity_poly.pdbx_seq_one_letter_code
_entity_poly.pdbx_strand_id
1 'polypeptide(L)'
;MINSDWYTITDVDALDTPALVIYPDRVRQNIDRLLAYVDDVSRLRPHVKTHKSPDASRLLLDAGIRKFKCATIAEAEMLAEAGASDVLLAYQPVGAKQQRLIDLIRAYPNTRFACLIDNLDTAKQLSERATAAGLTVPVYIDLNVGMNRTGILPDDQAALLYEQLATLPGIRPVGLHAYDGHLRDTDMSVRTARCDAAFAPVAQLREQLRTRGFDPIIVAGGSPTFPIHAQRPDVECSPGTFIYWDEGYGTILPEQPFEPAALVVGRVISLPTPTTLCIDIGHKSVAAEGELTQRLTFLNAPNLRATGQSEEHLTVDAGDNHPYRVGDVLYALPHHICPTVALFDRARTIEQGHLFGTWKTTARDRVLTV
;
A
#
# COMPACT_ATOMS: atom_id res chain seq x y z
N MET A 1 -20.68 26.45 6.79
CA MET A 1 -20.87 25.73 5.51
C MET A 1 -19.54 25.06 5.20
N ILE A 2 -19.45 23.75 5.39
CA ILE A 2 -18.26 22.97 5.05
C ILE A 2 -18.24 22.85 3.53
N ASN A 3 -17.14 23.27 2.89
CA ASN A 3 -16.93 23.31 1.45
C ASN A 3 -17.34 21.96 0.81
N SER A 4 -18.38 21.93 -0.03
CA SER A 4 -18.92 20.65 -0.56
C SER A 4 -18.04 20.00 -1.62
N ASP A 5 -17.08 20.73 -2.19
CA ASP A 5 -16.35 20.27 -3.38
C ASP A 5 -14.83 20.28 -3.16
N TRP A 6 -14.36 19.56 -2.12
CA TRP A 6 -12.93 19.46 -1.77
C TRP A 6 -12.02 19.03 -2.93
N TYR A 7 -12.61 18.38 -3.94
CA TYR A 7 -11.95 17.80 -5.10
C TYR A 7 -11.95 18.71 -6.34
N THR A 8 -12.56 19.90 -6.29
CA THR A 8 -12.60 20.77 -7.47
C THR A 8 -11.25 21.44 -7.69
N ILE A 9 -10.79 21.42 -8.94
CA ILE A 9 -9.57 22.09 -9.39
C ILE A 9 -9.96 23.35 -10.14
N THR A 10 -9.47 24.51 -9.70
CA THR A 10 -9.85 25.83 -10.24
C THR A 10 -9.32 26.03 -11.67
N ASP A 11 -8.09 25.59 -11.91
CA ASP A 11 -7.38 25.67 -13.19
C ASP A 11 -7.38 24.33 -13.94
N VAL A 12 -8.48 23.58 -13.82
CA VAL A 12 -8.63 22.23 -14.38
C VAL A 12 -8.48 22.17 -15.90
N ASP A 13 -8.75 23.26 -16.61
CA ASP A 13 -8.58 23.34 -18.07
C ASP A 13 -7.11 23.18 -18.51
N ALA A 14 -6.15 23.43 -17.62
CA ALA A 14 -4.73 23.17 -17.87
C ALA A 14 -4.29 21.73 -17.53
N LEU A 15 -5.20 20.90 -17.01
CA LEU A 15 -4.94 19.49 -16.72
C LEU A 15 -5.23 18.63 -17.95
N ASP A 16 -4.19 17.99 -18.50
CA ASP A 16 -4.34 16.97 -19.53
C ASP A 16 -4.96 15.69 -18.93
N THR A 17 -6.06 15.19 -19.51
CA THR A 17 -6.79 14.02 -18.99
C THR A 17 -6.67 12.81 -19.92
N PRO A 18 -6.76 11.57 -19.39
CA PRO A 18 -6.97 11.21 -17.98
C PRO A 18 -5.73 11.47 -17.11
N ALA A 19 -5.94 12.02 -15.91
CA ALA A 19 -4.86 12.32 -14.98
C ALA A 19 -5.14 11.81 -13.57
N LEU A 20 -4.12 11.18 -12.97
CA LEU A 20 -4.08 10.98 -11.52
C LEU A 20 -3.75 12.32 -10.85
N VAL A 21 -4.60 12.73 -9.92
CA VAL A 21 -4.37 13.91 -9.07
C VAL A 21 -4.26 13.50 -7.62
N ILE A 22 -3.40 14.19 -6.88
CA ILE A 22 -3.19 13.99 -5.44
C ILE A 22 -3.39 15.33 -4.73
N TYR A 23 -4.00 15.30 -3.55
CA TYR A 23 -4.22 16.44 -2.68
C TYR A 23 -3.27 16.34 -1.47
N PRO A 24 -2.07 16.95 -1.49
CA PRO A 24 -1.07 16.77 -0.44
C PRO A 24 -1.57 17.16 0.96
N ASP A 25 -2.45 18.15 1.08
CA ASP A 25 -3.04 18.53 2.37
C ASP A 25 -3.89 17.40 2.98
N ARG A 26 -4.62 16.65 2.14
CA ARG A 26 -5.41 15.49 2.57
C ARG A 26 -4.51 14.30 2.88
N VAL A 27 -3.40 14.15 2.16
CA VAL A 27 -2.34 13.18 2.51
C VAL A 27 -1.82 13.46 3.92
N ARG A 28 -1.48 14.72 4.24
CA ARG A 28 -1.03 15.12 5.59
C ARG A 28 -2.10 14.84 6.64
N GLN A 29 -3.36 15.17 6.39
CA GLN A 29 -4.47 14.86 7.30
C GLN A 29 -4.62 13.35 7.57
N ASN A 30 -4.46 12.51 6.55
CA ASN A 30 -4.47 11.06 6.72
C ASN A 30 -3.26 10.56 7.52
N ILE A 31 -2.09 11.19 7.38
CA ILE A 31 -0.93 10.90 8.22
C ILE A 31 -1.21 11.29 9.68
N ASP A 32 -1.78 12.46 9.94
CA ASP A 32 -2.16 12.88 11.31
C ASP A 32 -3.16 11.91 11.94
N ARG A 33 -4.16 11.47 11.17
CA ARG A 33 -5.12 10.44 11.60
C ARG A 33 -4.44 9.11 11.89
N LEU A 34 -3.47 8.70 11.07
CA LEU A 34 -2.70 7.48 11.31
C LEU A 34 -1.94 7.56 12.63
N LEU A 35 -1.27 8.69 12.88
CA LEU A 35 -0.50 8.91 14.11
C LEU A 35 -1.39 8.81 15.36
N ALA A 36 -2.65 9.28 15.28
CA ALA A 36 -3.60 9.20 16.39
C ALA A 36 -4.02 7.77 16.79
N TYR A 37 -3.74 6.75 15.97
CA TYR A 37 -4.05 5.34 16.30
C TYR A 37 -3.01 4.68 17.21
N VAL A 38 -1.81 5.25 17.33
CA VAL A 38 -0.71 4.66 18.09
C VAL A 38 -0.24 5.63 19.17
N ASP A 39 0.26 5.06 20.27
CA ASP A 39 0.92 5.81 21.35
C ASP A 39 2.38 6.16 21.03
N ASP A 40 3.03 5.37 20.18
CA ASP A 40 4.39 5.58 19.71
C ASP A 40 4.45 5.46 18.17
N VAL A 41 4.90 6.52 17.49
CA VAL A 41 5.12 6.56 16.03
C VAL A 41 6.08 5.46 15.57
N SER A 42 7.00 5.02 16.44
CA SER A 42 7.88 3.91 16.13
C SER A 42 7.09 2.62 15.87
N ARG A 43 5.85 2.46 16.34
CA ARG A 43 5.04 1.28 16.03
C ARG A 43 4.51 1.27 14.59
N LEU A 44 4.70 2.33 13.81
CA LEU A 44 4.24 2.41 12.43
C LEU A 44 5.32 1.97 11.45
N ARG A 45 4.95 1.05 10.56
CA ARG A 45 5.72 0.61 9.40
C ARG A 45 4.87 0.65 8.12
N PRO A 46 4.46 1.85 7.64
CA PRO A 46 3.55 1.96 6.51
C PRO A 46 4.04 1.26 5.24
N HIS A 47 3.12 0.73 4.47
CA HIS A 47 3.44 0.06 3.22
C HIS A 47 3.37 1.01 2.01
N VAL A 48 4.49 1.18 1.30
CA VAL A 48 4.59 2.16 0.20
C VAL A 48 3.96 1.73 -1.13
N LYS A 49 3.49 0.48 -1.26
CA LYS A 49 2.96 -0.06 -2.52
C LYS A 49 1.77 0.74 -3.07
N THR A 50 1.08 1.49 -2.20
CA THR A 50 -0.06 2.33 -2.54
C THR A 50 0.36 3.55 -3.34
N HIS A 51 1.45 4.23 -2.94
CA HIS A 51 1.85 5.51 -3.52
C HIS A 51 3.08 5.43 -4.41
N LYS A 52 4.05 4.55 -4.11
CA LYS A 52 5.27 4.35 -4.92
C LYS A 52 5.99 5.67 -5.28
N SER A 53 5.85 6.67 -4.41
CA SER A 53 6.33 8.04 -4.61
C SER A 53 7.26 8.46 -3.47
N PRO A 54 8.47 8.98 -3.79
CA PRO A 54 9.39 9.49 -2.78
C PRO A 54 8.83 10.73 -2.07
N ASP A 55 8.02 11.54 -2.74
CA ASP A 55 7.41 12.74 -2.16
C ASP A 55 6.43 12.37 -1.03
N ALA A 56 5.56 11.38 -1.28
CA ALA A 56 4.68 10.83 -0.25
C ALA A 56 5.48 10.15 0.89
N SER A 57 6.59 9.46 0.59
CA SER A 57 7.49 8.92 1.61
C SER A 57 8.12 10.01 2.47
N ARG A 58 8.51 11.14 1.89
CA ARG A 58 9.08 12.28 2.64
C ARG A 58 8.07 12.88 3.61
N LEU A 59 6.80 13.01 3.23
CA LEU A 59 5.76 13.45 4.17
C LEU A 59 5.62 12.50 5.38
N LEU A 60 5.74 11.19 5.18
CA LEU A 60 5.75 10.22 6.29
C LEU A 60 7.00 10.36 7.16
N LEU A 61 8.17 10.59 6.55
CA LEU A 61 9.43 10.82 7.25
C LEU A 61 9.42 12.11 8.07
N ASP A 62 8.85 13.19 7.53
CA ASP A 62 8.68 14.48 8.19
C ASP A 62 7.74 14.37 9.40
N ALA A 63 6.74 13.48 9.31
CA ALA A 63 5.86 13.11 10.42
C ALA A 63 6.51 12.16 11.46
N GLY A 64 7.81 11.86 11.31
CA GLY A 64 8.58 11.05 12.27
C GLY A 64 8.57 9.54 12.01
N ILE A 65 7.87 9.06 10.98
CA ILE A 65 7.84 7.64 10.63
C ILE A 65 9.15 7.25 9.94
N ARG A 66 9.92 6.34 10.56
CA ARG A 66 11.23 5.93 10.05
C ARG A 66 11.28 4.51 9.49
N LYS A 67 10.25 3.71 9.79
CA LYS A 67 10.12 2.31 9.36
C LYS A 67 9.14 2.20 8.21
N PHE A 68 9.49 1.44 7.19
CA PHE A 68 8.64 1.24 6.02
C PHE A 68 8.58 -0.21 5.59
N LYS A 69 7.52 -0.53 4.84
CA LYS A 69 7.30 -1.81 4.20
C LYS A 69 7.18 -1.62 2.69
N CYS A 70 7.81 -2.49 1.91
CA CYS A 70 7.78 -2.45 0.45
C CYS A 70 7.60 -3.84 -0.14
N ALA A 71 7.19 -3.93 -1.40
CA ALA A 71 6.91 -5.17 -2.12
C ALA A 71 7.97 -5.47 -3.21
N THR A 72 8.82 -4.51 -3.55
CA THR A 72 9.84 -4.66 -4.60
C THR A 72 11.16 -4.02 -4.20
N ILE A 73 12.26 -4.44 -4.85
CA ILE A 73 13.57 -3.81 -4.69
C ILE A 73 13.54 -2.34 -5.11
N ALA A 74 12.84 -1.99 -6.20
CA ALA A 74 12.69 -0.61 -6.63
C ALA A 74 11.96 0.28 -5.59
N GLU A 75 10.95 -0.27 -4.90
CA GLU A 75 10.32 0.44 -3.78
C GLU A 75 11.25 0.58 -2.58
N ALA A 76 12.06 -0.44 -2.28
CA ALA A 76 13.05 -0.40 -1.21
C ALA A 76 14.15 0.63 -1.49
N GLU A 77 14.62 0.68 -2.74
CA GLU A 77 15.59 1.65 -3.24
C GLU A 77 15.04 3.08 -3.17
N MET A 78 13.83 3.32 -3.68
CA MET A 78 13.16 4.62 -3.57
C MET A 78 13.03 5.09 -2.11
N LEU A 79 12.72 4.17 -1.19
CA LEU A 79 12.66 4.48 0.25
C LEU A 79 14.02 4.87 0.82
N ALA A 80 15.08 4.18 0.41
CA ALA A 80 16.44 4.47 0.82
C ALA A 80 16.90 5.85 0.32
N GLU A 81 16.66 6.17 -0.95
CA GLU A 81 16.90 7.49 -1.54
C GLU A 81 16.10 8.59 -0.86
N ALA A 82 14.87 8.29 -0.40
CA ALA A 82 14.05 9.22 0.37
C ALA A 82 14.56 9.44 1.80
N GLY A 83 15.47 8.60 2.31
CA GLY A 83 16.05 8.71 3.65
C GLY A 83 15.39 7.82 4.70
N ALA A 84 14.68 6.77 4.31
CA ALA A 84 14.18 5.76 5.25
C ALA A 84 15.35 5.01 5.91
N SER A 85 15.33 4.89 7.23
CA SER A 85 16.40 4.20 7.98
C SER A 85 16.15 2.70 8.14
N ASP A 86 14.91 2.23 8.03
CA ASP A 86 14.56 0.82 8.20
C ASP A 86 13.45 0.42 7.22
N VAL A 87 13.77 -0.52 6.33
CA VAL A 87 12.91 -0.94 5.22
C VAL A 87 12.77 -2.46 5.23
N LEU A 88 11.53 -2.92 5.41
CA LEU A 88 11.17 -4.33 5.25
C LEU A 88 10.68 -4.59 3.82
N LEU A 89 11.44 -5.37 3.07
CA LEU A 89 10.94 -6.03 1.86
C LEU A 89 9.97 -7.12 2.29
N ALA A 90 8.67 -6.84 2.21
CA ALA A 90 7.57 -7.76 2.50
C ALA A 90 7.39 -8.81 1.38
N TYR A 91 8.50 -9.46 1.04
CA TYR A 91 8.59 -10.46 0.00
C TYR A 91 9.79 -11.36 0.31
N GLN A 92 9.66 -12.65 -0.03
CA GLN A 92 10.76 -13.59 0.05
C GLN A 92 11.61 -13.51 -1.22
N PRO A 93 12.87 -13.04 -1.16
CA PRO A 93 13.72 -12.95 -2.33
C PRO A 93 14.20 -14.35 -2.75
N VAL A 94 13.91 -14.71 -4.00
CA VAL A 94 14.36 -15.95 -4.64
C VAL A 94 15.08 -15.64 -5.94
N GLY A 95 15.97 -16.53 -6.38
CA GLY A 95 16.73 -16.37 -7.62
C GLY A 95 17.47 -15.02 -7.69
N ALA A 96 17.33 -14.32 -8.81
CA ALA A 96 18.01 -13.04 -9.06
C ALA A 96 17.70 -11.95 -8.01
N LYS A 97 16.54 -12.01 -7.34
CA LYS A 97 16.18 -11.01 -6.30
C LYS A 97 17.11 -11.06 -5.09
N GLN A 98 17.71 -12.21 -4.79
CA GLN A 98 18.65 -12.31 -3.66
C GLN A 98 19.89 -11.47 -3.92
N GLN A 99 20.46 -11.54 -5.13
CA GLN A 99 21.62 -10.73 -5.49
C GLN A 99 21.26 -9.24 -5.50
N ARG A 100 20.10 -8.87 -6.08
CA ARG A 100 19.62 -7.48 -6.05
C ARG A 100 19.43 -6.95 -4.64
N LEU A 101 18.98 -7.76 -3.68
CA LEU A 101 18.90 -7.35 -2.28
C LEU A 101 20.30 -7.10 -1.67
N ILE A 102 21.27 -7.97 -1.96
CA ILE A 102 22.67 -7.78 -1.52
C ILE A 102 23.26 -6.49 -2.09
N ASP A 103 23.04 -6.23 -3.38
CA ASP A 103 23.51 -5.03 -4.06
C ASP A 103 22.85 -3.77 -3.48
N LEU A 104 21.55 -3.85 -3.14
CA LEU A 104 20.80 -2.77 -2.49
C LEU A 104 21.40 -2.43 -1.11
N ILE A 105 21.66 -3.44 -0.27
CA ILE A 105 22.23 -3.25 1.06
C ILE A 105 23.61 -2.57 0.96
N ARG A 106 24.41 -2.91 -0.06
CA ARG A 106 25.73 -2.28 -0.29
C ARG A 106 25.61 -0.85 -0.77
N ALA A 107 24.67 -0.57 -1.66
CA ALA A 107 24.47 0.76 -2.23
C ALA A 107 23.98 1.77 -1.17
N TYR A 108 23.19 1.31 -0.20
CA TYR A 108 22.53 2.19 0.78
C TYR A 108 22.85 1.79 2.24
N PRO A 109 24.10 1.97 2.72
CA PRO A 109 24.52 1.52 4.04
C PRO A 109 23.84 2.25 5.22
N ASN A 110 23.21 3.40 4.98
CA ASN A 110 22.46 4.15 5.99
C ASN A 110 21.04 3.62 6.19
N THR A 111 20.59 2.66 5.37
CA THR A 111 19.27 2.05 5.46
C THR A 111 19.42 0.58 5.86
N ARG A 112 18.75 0.19 6.94
CA ARG A 112 18.63 -1.22 7.33
C ARG A 112 17.56 -1.88 6.48
N PHE A 113 17.96 -2.81 5.61
CA PHE A 113 17.01 -3.63 4.87
C PHE A 113 16.79 -4.97 5.56
N ALA A 114 15.55 -5.43 5.57
CA ALA A 114 15.17 -6.78 5.96
C ALA A 114 14.30 -7.41 4.88
N CYS A 115 14.20 -8.74 4.86
CA CYS A 115 13.25 -9.44 3.99
C CYS A 115 12.45 -10.52 4.73
N LEU A 116 11.47 -11.10 4.04
CA LEU A 116 10.70 -12.22 4.55
C LEU A 116 11.37 -13.55 4.19
N ILE A 117 11.24 -14.54 5.07
CA ILE A 117 11.63 -15.93 4.85
C ILE A 117 10.55 -16.85 5.43
N ASP A 118 10.20 -17.93 4.75
CA ASP A 118 9.26 -18.95 5.27
C ASP A 118 9.79 -20.39 5.16
N ASN A 119 11.01 -20.58 4.65
CA ASN A 119 11.61 -21.90 4.49
C ASN A 119 13.15 -21.85 4.58
N LEU A 120 13.73 -22.98 5.01
CA LEU A 120 15.17 -23.10 5.26
C LEU A 120 16.01 -23.07 3.98
N ASP A 121 15.53 -23.63 2.88
CA ASP A 121 16.32 -23.72 1.64
C ASP A 121 16.57 -22.35 1.01
N THR A 122 15.55 -21.48 1.02
CA THR A 122 15.69 -20.10 0.56
C THR A 122 16.64 -19.32 1.48
N ALA A 123 16.56 -19.57 2.79
CA ALA A 123 17.44 -18.94 3.77
C ALA A 123 18.91 -19.33 3.59
N LYS A 124 19.20 -20.61 3.31
CA LYS A 124 20.56 -21.09 3.01
C LYS A 124 21.14 -20.41 1.77
N GLN A 125 20.36 -20.29 0.70
CA GLN A 125 20.81 -19.59 -0.51
C GLN A 125 21.12 -18.11 -0.25
N LEU A 126 20.28 -17.44 0.55
CA LEU A 126 20.52 -16.05 0.94
C LEU A 126 21.74 -15.93 1.86
N SER A 127 21.91 -16.86 2.81
CA SER A 127 23.04 -16.97 3.73
C SER A 127 24.38 -17.08 2.98
N GLU A 128 24.45 -17.94 1.96
CA GLU A 128 25.64 -18.09 1.11
C GLU A 128 26.02 -16.76 0.42
N ARG A 129 25.03 -16.08 -0.19
CA ARG A 129 25.25 -14.80 -0.88
C ARG A 129 25.63 -13.68 0.09
N ALA A 130 24.94 -13.58 1.23
CA ALA A 130 25.23 -12.59 2.26
C ALA A 130 26.63 -12.78 2.84
N THR A 131 27.00 -14.02 3.13
CA THR A 131 28.34 -14.38 3.64
C THR A 131 29.43 -14.05 2.62
N ALA A 132 29.25 -14.46 1.35
CA ALA A 132 30.17 -14.10 0.28
C ALA A 132 30.29 -12.57 0.09
N ALA A 133 29.24 -11.84 0.44
CA ALA A 133 29.21 -10.39 0.38
C ALA A 133 29.78 -9.67 1.62
N GLY A 134 30.11 -10.40 2.69
CA GLY A 134 30.53 -9.84 3.97
C GLY A 134 29.40 -9.15 4.75
N LEU A 135 28.14 -9.53 4.49
CA LEU A 135 26.95 -8.92 5.08
C LEU A 135 26.22 -9.88 6.02
N THR A 136 25.39 -9.32 6.90
CA THR A 136 24.38 -10.06 7.65
C THR A 136 23.00 -9.47 7.37
N VAL A 137 22.12 -10.26 6.76
CA VAL A 137 20.78 -9.83 6.35
C VAL A 137 19.77 -10.12 7.47
N PRO A 138 19.12 -9.09 8.05
CA PRO A 138 17.98 -9.27 8.93
C PRO A 138 16.80 -9.93 8.19
N VAL A 139 16.16 -10.91 8.80
CA VAL A 139 14.99 -11.59 8.22
C VAL A 139 13.83 -11.68 9.22
N TYR A 140 12.62 -11.59 8.71
CA TYR A 140 11.39 -11.89 9.45
C TYR A 140 10.82 -13.21 8.94
N ILE A 141 10.29 -14.05 9.83
CA ILE A 141 9.53 -15.23 9.41
C ILE A 141 8.16 -14.77 8.90
N ASP A 142 7.82 -15.07 7.65
CA ASP A 142 6.47 -14.84 7.11
C ASP A 142 5.52 -15.92 7.60
N LEU A 143 4.45 -15.51 8.26
CA LEU A 143 3.48 -16.41 8.88
C LEU A 143 2.18 -16.43 8.07
N ASN A 144 1.72 -17.64 7.73
CA ASN A 144 0.40 -17.85 7.16
C ASN A 144 -0.65 -17.90 8.28
N VAL A 145 -1.35 -16.78 8.44
CA VAL A 145 -2.45 -16.61 9.41
C VAL A 145 -3.83 -16.84 8.77
N GLY A 146 -3.91 -17.69 7.74
CA GLY A 146 -5.14 -18.08 7.06
C GLY A 146 -5.36 -17.47 5.67
N MET A 147 -4.48 -16.55 5.23
CA MET A 147 -4.56 -15.99 3.88
C MET A 147 -4.19 -17.01 2.79
N ASN A 148 -3.40 -18.04 3.14
CA ASN A 148 -2.98 -19.12 2.23
C ASN A 148 -2.34 -18.61 0.93
N ARG A 149 -1.49 -17.58 1.05
CA ARG A 149 -0.76 -16.98 -0.08
C ARG A 149 0.75 -17.25 -0.01
N THR A 150 1.35 -16.98 1.14
CA THR A 150 2.76 -17.21 1.49
C THR A 150 2.83 -17.48 2.99
N GLY A 151 4.00 -17.91 3.48
CA GLY A 151 4.27 -18.03 4.90
C GLY A 151 4.09 -19.44 5.46
N ILE A 152 4.83 -19.72 6.52
CA ILE A 152 4.75 -20.94 7.32
C ILE A 152 3.65 -20.81 8.37
N LEU A 153 3.04 -21.91 8.80
CA LEU A 153 2.06 -21.87 9.89
C LEU A 153 2.72 -21.40 11.20
N PRO A 154 2.01 -20.61 12.04
CA PRO A 154 2.52 -20.16 13.33
C PRO A 154 2.46 -21.29 14.38
N ASP A 155 3.28 -22.32 14.18
CA ASP A 155 3.37 -23.52 15.01
C ASP A 155 4.84 -23.86 15.37
N ASP A 156 5.05 -25.06 15.92
CA ASP A 156 6.39 -25.54 16.32
C ASP A 156 7.40 -25.57 15.15
N GLN A 157 6.95 -25.72 13.90
CA GLN A 157 7.84 -25.69 12.73
C GLN A 157 8.36 -24.28 12.45
N ALA A 158 7.54 -23.24 12.69
CA ALA A 158 8.01 -21.86 12.63
C ALA A 158 9.02 -21.55 13.73
N ALA A 159 8.82 -22.10 14.93
CA ALA A 159 9.79 -21.96 16.03
C ALA A 159 11.13 -22.62 15.68
N LEU A 160 11.10 -23.84 15.14
CA LEU A 160 12.27 -24.56 14.66
C LEU A 160 12.99 -23.81 13.53
N LEU A 161 12.24 -23.26 12.57
CA LEU A 161 12.81 -22.44 11.50
C LEU A 161 13.54 -21.23 12.08
N TYR A 162 12.97 -20.52 13.06
CA TYR A 162 13.61 -19.37 13.70
C TYR A 162 14.98 -19.72 14.30
N GLU A 163 15.05 -20.83 15.04
CA GLU A 163 16.30 -21.34 15.61
C GLU A 163 17.33 -21.68 14.53
N GLN A 164 16.89 -22.37 13.47
CA GLN A 164 17.77 -22.70 12.35
C GLN A 164 18.32 -21.44 11.68
N LEU A 165 17.47 -20.43 11.44
CA LEU A 165 17.89 -19.15 10.87
C LEU A 165 18.93 -18.45 11.75
N ALA A 166 18.81 -18.56 13.08
CA ALA A 166 19.76 -17.97 14.02
C ALA A 166 21.16 -18.62 13.96
N THR A 167 21.27 -19.83 13.42
CA THR A 167 22.56 -20.53 13.23
C THR A 167 23.23 -20.26 11.88
N LEU A 168 22.52 -19.67 10.91
CA LEU A 168 23.05 -19.46 9.56
C LEU A 168 23.98 -18.23 9.52
N PRO A 169 25.21 -18.34 9.00
CA PRO A 169 26.08 -17.19 8.82
C PRO A 169 25.45 -16.20 7.83
N GLY A 170 25.65 -14.90 8.04
CA GLY A 170 25.11 -13.87 7.16
C GLY A 170 23.59 -13.71 7.22
N ILE A 171 22.87 -14.40 8.11
CA ILE A 171 21.45 -14.23 8.39
C ILE A 171 21.26 -13.84 9.85
N ARG A 172 20.28 -12.98 10.13
CA ARG A 172 19.85 -12.67 11.49
C ARG A 172 18.33 -12.67 11.56
N PRO A 173 17.66 -13.66 12.16
CA PRO A 173 16.23 -13.58 12.39
C PRO A 173 15.96 -12.48 13.43
N VAL A 174 15.03 -11.57 13.11
CA VAL A 174 14.72 -10.40 13.94
C VAL A 174 13.25 -10.30 14.35
N GLY A 175 12.39 -11.11 13.74
CA GLY A 175 10.98 -10.98 14.01
C GLY A 175 10.08 -11.95 13.25
N LEU A 176 8.79 -11.75 13.45
CA LEU A 176 7.68 -12.43 12.82
C LEU A 176 6.88 -11.42 12.00
N HIS A 177 6.39 -11.84 10.84
CA HIS A 177 5.53 -11.05 9.98
C HIS A 177 4.21 -11.79 9.75
N ALA A 178 3.09 -11.12 10.03
CA ALA A 178 1.75 -11.69 9.89
C ALA A 178 0.85 -10.77 9.08
N TYR A 179 0.56 -11.13 7.82
CA TYR A 179 -0.33 -10.34 6.96
C TYR A 179 -1.70 -11.00 6.82
N ASP A 180 -2.72 -10.30 7.31
CA ASP A 180 -4.11 -10.77 7.44
C ASP A 180 -5.09 -9.98 6.56
N GLY A 181 -4.62 -9.39 5.45
CA GLY A 181 -5.43 -8.54 4.57
C GLY A 181 -6.58 -9.21 3.82
N HIS A 182 -6.86 -10.50 4.11
CA HIS A 182 -8.05 -11.22 3.67
C HIS A 182 -9.25 -11.02 4.63
N LEU A 183 -9.00 -10.57 5.87
CA LEU A 183 -10.04 -10.21 6.83
C LEU A 183 -10.62 -8.84 6.47
N ARG A 184 -11.81 -8.83 5.86
CA ARG A 184 -12.42 -7.65 5.24
C ARG A 184 -13.89 -7.46 5.60
N ASP A 185 -14.39 -8.22 6.58
CA ASP A 185 -15.79 -8.13 7.04
C ASP A 185 -16.12 -6.68 7.40
N THR A 186 -17.20 -6.10 6.87
CA THR A 186 -17.54 -4.68 7.12
C THR A 186 -17.84 -4.42 8.60
N ASP A 187 -18.48 -5.38 9.27
CA ASP A 187 -18.73 -5.32 10.71
C ASP A 187 -17.41 -5.47 11.47
N MET A 188 -17.00 -4.37 12.12
CA MET A 188 -15.77 -4.31 12.91
C MET A 188 -15.72 -5.34 14.03
N SER A 189 -16.85 -5.71 14.64
CA SER A 189 -16.88 -6.71 15.72
C SER A 189 -16.53 -8.10 15.20
N VAL A 190 -17.09 -8.49 14.05
CA VAL A 190 -16.78 -9.75 13.36
C VAL A 190 -15.32 -9.77 12.91
N ARG A 191 -14.86 -8.67 12.30
CA ARG A 191 -13.47 -8.52 11.87
C ARG A 191 -12.48 -8.59 13.04
N THR A 192 -12.83 -8.01 14.18
CA THR A 192 -12.06 -8.08 15.43
C THR A 192 -11.93 -9.52 15.92
N ALA A 193 -13.04 -10.24 16.09
CA ALA A 193 -13.01 -11.63 16.55
C ALA A 193 -12.17 -12.53 15.63
N ARG A 194 -12.28 -12.35 14.31
CA ARG A 194 -11.48 -13.11 13.34
C ARG A 194 -10.00 -12.72 13.38
N CYS A 195 -9.68 -11.43 13.53
CA CYS A 195 -8.32 -10.95 13.66
C CYS A 195 -7.66 -11.48 14.94
N ASP A 196 -8.36 -11.45 16.08
CA ASP A 196 -7.89 -12.01 17.35
C ASP A 196 -7.61 -13.51 17.23
N ALA A 197 -8.53 -14.27 16.62
CA ALA A 197 -8.36 -15.70 16.40
C ALA A 197 -7.15 -16.00 15.50
N ALA A 198 -6.97 -15.24 14.42
CA ALA A 198 -5.82 -15.39 13.50
C ALA A 198 -4.49 -14.98 14.14
N PHE A 199 -4.50 -14.02 15.07
CA PHE A 199 -3.32 -13.51 15.75
C PHE A 199 -2.90 -14.35 16.96
N ALA A 200 -3.82 -15.05 17.63
CA ALA A 200 -3.53 -15.80 18.85
C ALA A 200 -2.36 -16.82 18.68
N PRO A 201 -2.26 -17.61 17.60
CA PRO A 201 -1.10 -18.48 17.37
C PRO A 201 0.23 -17.71 17.18
N VAL A 202 0.19 -16.51 16.59
CA VAL A 202 1.39 -15.65 16.42
C VAL A 202 1.92 -15.20 17.79
N ALA A 203 1.02 -14.82 18.70
CA ALA A 203 1.38 -14.44 20.06
C ALA A 203 1.96 -15.65 20.83
N GLN A 204 1.35 -16.83 20.70
CA GLN A 204 1.86 -18.06 21.31
C GLN A 204 3.27 -18.42 20.80
N LEU A 205 3.49 -18.32 19.48
CA LEU A 205 4.80 -18.54 18.87
C LEU A 205 5.86 -17.57 19.42
N ARG A 206 5.52 -16.28 19.60
CA ARG A 206 6.46 -15.30 20.19
C ARG A 206 6.83 -15.69 21.62
N GLU A 207 5.87 -16.07 22.45
CA GLU A 207 6.16 -16.51 23.83
C GLU A 207 7.02 -17.77 23.85
N GLN A 208 6.74 -18.73 22.95
CA GLN A 208 7.58 -19.90 22.78
C GLN A 208 9.03 -19.54 22.42
N LEU A 209 9.24 -18.61 21.48
CA LEU A 209 10.56 -18.11 21.12
C LEU A 209 11.26 -17.37 22.28
N ARG A 210 10.52 -16.64 23.12
CA ARG A 210 11.02 -16.00 24.34
C ARG A 210 11.56 -17.00 25.35
N THR A 211 10.87 -18.12 25.56
CA THR A 211 11.39 -19.21 26.42
C THR A 211 12.68 -19.84 25.91
N ARG A 212 12.98 -19.68 24.61
CA ARG A 212 14.19 -20.16 23.94
C ARG A 212 15.28 -19.08 23.84
N GLY A 213 15.08 -17.91 24.45
CA GLY A 213 16.06 -16.83 24.50
C GLY A 213 16.00 -15.83 23.34
N PHE A 214 14.96 -15.85 22.50
CA PHE A 214 14.74 -14.88 21.43
C PHE A 214 13.62 -13.90 21.78
N ASP A 215 13.72 -12.63 21.41
CA ASP A 215 12.62 -11.66 21.55
C ASP A 215 12.25 -11.08 20.17
N PRO A 216 11.46 -11.81 19.36
CA PRO A 216 11.14 -11.37 18.01
C PRO A 216 10.18 -10.18 18.00
N ILE A 217 10.46 -9.19 17.15
CA ILE A 217 9.52 -8.11 16.81
C ILE A 217 8.37 -8.72 16.00
N ILE A 218 7.13 -8.29 16.25
CA ILE A 218 5.98 -8.65 15.40
C ILE A 218 5.63 -7.49 14.48
N VAL A 219 5.61 -7.73 13.17
CA VAL A 219 5.00 -6.83 12.17
C VAL A 219 3.70 -7.45 11.72
N ALA A 220 2.56 -6.77 11.93
CA ALA A 220 1.27 -7.32 11.55
C ALA A 220 0.32 -6.29 10.93
N GLY A 221 -0.73 -6.82 10.30
CA GLY A 221 -1.86 -6.03 9.82
C GLY A 221 -1.74 -5.57 8.37
N GLY A 222 -2.88 -5.56 7.69
CA GLY A 222 -3.16 -4.67 6.56
C GLY A 222 -4.06 -3.51 6.99
N SER A 223 -4.50 -2.66 6.04
CA SER A 223 -5.43 -1.57 6.34
C SER A 223 -6.75 -2.03 7.03
N PRO A 224 -7.38 -3.17 6.68
CA PRO A 224 -8.61 -3.63 7.37
C PRO A 224 -8.47 -3.90 8.86
N THR A 225 -7.35 -4.50 9.26
CA THR A 225 -7.12 -5.00 10.62
C THR A 225 -6.23 -4.07 11.42
N PHE A 226 -5.69 -3.02 10.80
CA PHE A 226 -4.81 -2.05 11.43
C PHE A 226 -5.37 -1.47 12.75
N PRO A 227 -6.63 -0.98 12.82
CA PRO A 227 -7.15 -0.44 14.07
C PRO A 227 -7.15 -1.45 15.23
N ILE A 228 -7.27 -2.74 14.92
CA ILE A 228 -7.27 -3.84 15.89
C ILE A 228 -5.84 -4.11 16.36
N HIS A 229 -4.88 -4.22 15.44
CA HIS A 229 -3.45 -4.40 15.78
C HIS A 229 -2.87 -3.19 16.50
N ALA A 230 -3.38 -1.98 16.25
CA ALA A 230 -2.94 -0.77 16.94
C ALA A 230 -3.24 -0.81 18.46
N GLN A 231 -4.21 -1.61 18.90
CA GLN A 231 -4.47 -1.84 20.34
C GLN A 231 -3.47 -2.81 20.99
N ARG A 232 -2.60 -3.47 20.22
CA ARG A 232 -1.59 -4.40 20.71
C ARG A 232 -0.23 -3.67 20.83
N PRO A 233 0.19 -3.26 22.04
CA PRO A 233 1.35 -2.36 22.21
C PRO A 233 2.65 -2.92 21.63
N ASP A 234 2.83 -4.24 21.67
CA ASP A 234 4.06 -4.90 21.22
C ASP A 234 4.04 -5.32 19.73
N VAL A 235 3.20 -4.68 18.91
CA VAL A 235 3.05 -4.95 17.47
C VAL A 235 3.38 -3.71 16.65
N GLU A 236 4.25 -3.87 15.64
CA GLU A 236 4.44 -2.89 14.58
C GLU A 236 3.32 -3.04 13.52
N CYS A 237 2.58 -1.97 13.29
CA CYS A 237 1.46 -1.90 12.36
C CYS A 237 1.91 -1.49 10.96
N SER A 238 1.42 -2.18 9.92
CA SER A 238 1.85 -1.92 8.53
C SER A 238 0.74 -1.56 7.51
N PRO A 239 -0.19 -0.63 7.82
CA PRO A 239 -1.18 -0.18 6.83
C PRO A 239 -0.51 0.59 5.69
N GLY A 240 -1.15 0.63 4.52
CA GLY A 240 -0.62 1.37 3.35
C GLY A 240 -1.66 2.27 2.71
N THR A 241 -2.89 1.76 2.56
CA THR A 241 -3.92 2.45 1.79
C THR A 241 -4.40 3.76 2.42
N PHE A 242 -4.25 3.92 3.74
CA PHE A 242 -4.68 5.11 4.49
C PHE A 242 -4.19 6.43 3.86
N ILE A 243 -3.02 6.43 3.20
CA ILE A 243 -2.39 7.64 2.68
C ILE A 243 -3.24 8.32 1.60
N TYR A 244 -3.89 7.53 0.74
CA TYR A 244 -4.74 8.04 -0.36
C TYR A 244 -6.21 7.66 -0.21
N TRP A 245 -6.49 6.56 0.50
CA TRP A 245 -7.81 5.92 0.60
C TRP A 245 -8.42 5.59 -0.78
N ASP A 246 -9.55 4.88 -0.78
CA ASP A 246 -10.31 4.56 -1.99
C ASP A 246 -11.77 4.25 -1.65
N GLU A 247 -12.62 4.15 -2.68
CA GLU A 247 -14.04 3.85 -2.51
C GLU A 247 -14.26 2.46 -1.90
N GLY A 248 -13.43 1.48 -2.28
CA GLY A 248 -13.53 0.11 -1.78
C GLY A 248 -13.33 0.07 -0.27
N TYR A 249 -12.22 0.60 0.22
CA TYR A 249 -11.95 0.69 1.65
C TYR A 249 -12.91 1.62 2.39
N GLY A 250 -13.34 2.73 1.79
CA GLY A 250 -14.37 3.60 2.38
C GLY A 250 -15.70 2.89 2.60
N THR A 251 -16.07 1.97 1.70
CA THR A 251 -17.30 1.17 1.82
C THR A 251 -17.17 0.08 2.89
N ILE A 252 -16.05 -0.64 2.93
CA ILE A 252 -15.88 -1.81 3.82
C ILE A 252 -15.34 -1.47 5.20
N LEU A 253 -14.74 -0.29 5.41
CA LEU A 253 -14.12 0.14 6.68
C LEU A 253 -14.68 1.51 7.13
N PRO A 254 -16.01 1.64 7.35
CA PRO A 254 -16.62 2.92 7.70
C PRO A 254 -16.14 3.49 9.04
N GLU A 255 -15.52 2.67 9.89
CA GLU A 255 -14.99 3.11 11.18
C GLU A 255 -13.61 3.79 11.09
N GLN A 256 -12.92 3.69 9.95
CA GLN A 256 -11.62 4.34 9.74
C GLN A 256 -11.82 5.73 9.14
N PRO A 257 -11.38 6.81 9.82
CA PRO A 257 -11.67 8.19 9.42
C PRO A 257 -10.72 8.70 8.33
N PHE A 258 -10.05 7.81 7.59
CA PHE A 258 -9.22 8.20 6.45
C PHE A 258 -10.10 8.68 5.31
N GLU A 259 -9.60 9.63 4.54
CA GLU A 259 -10.38 10.22 3.47
C GLU A 259 -9.64 10.14 2.13
N PRO A 260 -10.38 10.13 1.01
CA PRO A 260 -9.77 10.20 -0.31
C PRO A 260 -8.83 11.39 -0.45
N ALA A 261 -7.61 11.12 -0.90
CA ALA A 261 -6.58 12.13 -1.18
C ALA A 261 -5.98 11.96 -2.59
N ALA A 262 -6.48 11.01 -3.38
CA ALA A 262 -6.14 10.85 -4.78
C ALA A 262 -7.40 10.54 -5.61
N LEU A 263 -7.46 11.06 -6.83
CA LEU A 263 -8.56 10.87 -7.78
C LEU A 263 -8.01 10.67 -9.19
N VAL A 264 -8.82 10.08 -10.06
CA VAL A 264 -8.61 10.11 -11.51
C VAL A 264 -9.54 11.17 -12.09
N VAL A 265 -8.99 12.16 -12.77
CA VAL A 265 -9.76 13.18 -13.48
C VAL A 265 -9.87 12.76 -14.93
N GLY A 266 -11.09 12.77 -15.46
CA GLY A 266 -11.37 12.51 -16.87
C GLY A 266 -12.31 13.54 -17.46
N ARG A 267 -12.54 13.45 -18.76
CA ARG A 267 -13.47 14.29 -19.50
C ARG A 267 -14.44 13.48 -20.35
N VAL A 268 -15.64 14.01 -20.50
CA VAL A 268 -16.57 13.57 -21.53
C VAL A 268 -15.97 13.92 -22.89
N ILE A 269 -15.62 12.92 -23.68
CA ILE A 269 -15.01 13.10 -25.01
C ILE A 269 -16.01 12.86 -26.15
N SER A 270 -17.14 12.21 -25.88
CA SER A 270 -18.19 12.00 -26.88
C SER A 270 -19.56 11.73 -26.25
N LEU A 271 -20.62 12.04 -27.01
CA LEU A 271 -22.02 11.74 -26.71
C LEU A 271 -22.61 10.87 -27.84
N PRO A 272 -22.26 9.57 -27.92
CA PRO A 272 -22.61 8.73 -29.07
C PRO A 272 -24.11 8.45 -29.23
N THR A 273 -24.91 8.56 -28.16
CA THR A 273 -26.36 8.42 -28.17
C THR A 273 -26.99 9.44 -27.21
N PRO A 274 -28.33 9.65 -27.22
CA PRO A 274 -28.99 10.56 -26.28
C PRO A 274 -28.81 10.25 -24.78
N THR A 275 -28.37 9.03 -24.43
CA THR A 275 -28.21 8.60 -23.03
C THR A 275 -26.78 8.17 -22.70
N THR A 276 -25.88 8.06 -23.68
CA THR A 276 -24.54 7.49 -23.47
C THR A 276 -23.48 8.58 -23.49
N LEU A 277 -22.60 8.57 -22.49
CA LEU A 277 -21.36 9.36 -22.51
C LEU A 277 -20.17 8.43 -22.76
N CYS A 278 -19.17 8.93 -23.47
CA CYS A 278 -17.85 8.34 -23.55
C CYS A 278 -16.87 9.22 -22.78
N ILE A 279 -16.15 8.63 -21.84
CA ILE A 279 -15.19 9.30 -20.94
C ILE A 279 -13.80 8.74 -21.21
N ASP A 280 -12.77 9.60 -21.20
CA ASP A 280 -11.36 9.24 -21.43
C ASP A 280 -10.69 8.43 -20.29
N ILE A 281 -11.45 7.66 -19.50
CA ILE A 281 -10.93 6.80 -18.41
C ILE A 281 -11.05 5.32 -18.81
N GLY A 282 -10.05 4.77 -19.49
CA GLY A 282 -10.01 3.34 -19.83
C GLY A 282 -9.30 2.45 -18.80
N HIS A 283 -9.06 1.18 -19.18
CA HIS A 283 -8.31 0.20 -18.37
C HIS A 283 -6.88 0.65 -18.03
N LYS A 284 -6.31 1.56 -18.81
CA LYS A 284 -4.96 2.11 -18.61
C LYS A 284 -4.93 3.35 -17.70
N SER A 285 -6.09 3.78 -17.21
CA SER A 285 -6.23 4.99 -16.38
C SER A 285 -6.90 4.72 -15.03
N VAL A 286 -7.46 3.53 -14.84
CA VAL A 286 -8.02 3.06 -13.57
C VAL A 286 -7.86 1.55 -13.46
N ALA A 287 -7.75 1.04 -12.23
CA ALA A 287 -7.71 -0.39 -11.99
C ALA A 287 -8.92 -1.11 -12.61
N ALA A 288 -8.63 -2.08 -13.48
CA ALA A 288 -9.64 -2.84 -14.22
C ALA A 288 -10.11 -4.13 -13.51
N GLU A 289 -9.80 -4.30 -12.22
CA GLU A 289 -10.23 -5.48 -11.46
C GLU A 289 -11.66 -5.35 -10.94
N GLY A 290 -12.30 -6.49 -10.71
CA GLY A 290 -13.68 -6.55 -10.22
C GLY A 290 -14.73 -6.17 -11.26
N GLU A 291 -15.97 -6.04 -10.77
CA GLU A 291 -17.14 -5.70 -11.57
C GLU A 291 -17.02 -4.28 -12.15
N LEU A 292 -17.38 -4.14 -13.43
CA LEU A 292 -17.25 -2.87 -14.16
C LEU A 292 -17.89 -1.69 -13.43
N THR A 293 -19.08 -1.89 -12.87
CA THR A 293 -19.85 -0.87 -12.15
C THR A 293 -19.25 -0.46 -10.82
N GLN A 294 -18.25 -1.20 -10.32
CA GLN A 294 -17.61 -0.94 -9.04
C GLN A 294 -16.25 -0.28 -9.18
N ARG A 295 -15.63 -0.23 -10.39
CA ARG A 295 -14.22 0.19 -10.59
C ARG A 295 -13.92 1.62 -10.17
N LEU A 296 -14.90 2.52 -10.27
CA LEU A 296 -14.81 3.91 -9.84
C LEU A 296 -16.19 4.49 -9.52
N THR A 297 -16.22 5.58 -8.77
CA THR A 297 -17.39 6.41 -8.51
C THR A 297 -17.08 7.86 -8.88
N PHE A 298 -17.93 8.50 -9.68
CA PHE A 298 -17.77 9.93 -9.98
C PHE A 298 -18.36 10.79 -8.87
N LEU A 299 -17.53 11.62 -8.23
CA LEU A 299 -17.95 12.45 -7.09
C LEU A 299 -18.94 13.54 -7.50
N ASN A 300 -18.77 14.13 -8.68
CA ASN A 300 -19.66 15.16 -9.23
C ASN A 300 -20.75 14.59 -10.15
N ALA A 301 -20.80 13.27 -10.33
CA ALA A 301 -21.75 12.60 -11.21
C ALA A 301 -22.12 11.19 -10.72
N PRO A 302 -22.59 11.03 -9.46
CA PRO A 302 -22.71 9.72 -8.80
C PRO A 302 -23.76 8.80 -9.43
N ASN A 303 -24.64 9.34 -10.29
CA ASN A 303 -25.67 8.56 -10.96
C ASN A 303 -25.22 7.93 -12.29
N LEU A 304 -24.03 8.28 -12.80
CA LEU A 304 -23.49 7.69 -14.03
C LEU A 304 -23.17 6.21 -13.81
N ARG A 305 -23.63 5.35 -14.73
CA ARG A 305 -23.42 3.90 -14.63
C ARG A 305 -22.54 3.40 -15.74
N ALA A 306 -21.41 2.79 -15.40
CA ALA A 306 -20.54 2.15 -16.38
C ALA A 306 -21.27 1.02 -17.14
N THR A 307 -21.23 1.08 -18.46
CA THR A 307 -21.85 0.08 -19.37
C THR A 307 -20.82 -0.68 -20.20
N GLY A 308 -19.64 -0.10 -20.41
CA GLY A 308 -18.52 -0.75 -21.09
C GLY A 308 -17.21 -0.04 -20.81
N GLN A 309 -16.08 -0.75 -20.91
CA GLN A 309 -14.76 -0.18 -20.77
C GLN A 309 -13.78 -0.83 -21.76
N SER A 310 -12.93 -0.01 -22.36
CA SER A 310 -11.85 -0.39 -23.28
C SER A 310 -10.52 0.14 -22.77
N GLU A 311 -9.45 0.03 -23.56
CA GLU A 311 -8.12 0.48 -23.14
C GLU A 311 -8.08 1.95 -22.70
N GLU A 312 -8.75 2.84 -23.43
CA GLU A 312 -8.71 4.31 -23.22
C GLU A 312 -10.10 4.94 -23.03
N HIS A 313 -11.19 4.16 -23.07
CA HIS A 313 -12.56 4.69 -23.01
C HIS A 313 -13.41 3.96 -21.98
N LEU A 314 -14.20 4.71 -21.22
CA LEU A 314 -15.32 4.24 -20.41
C LEU A 314 -16.62 4.76 -21.02
N THR A 315 -17.53 3.85 -21.35
CA THR A 315 -18.89 4.22 -21.73
C THR A 315 -19.79 4.14 -20.50
N VAL A 316 -20.58 5.18 -20.29
CA VAL A 316 -21.55 5.26 -19.19
C VAL A 316 -22.93 5.58 -19.71
N ASP A 317 -23.94 5.07 -19.02
CA ASP A 317 -25.32 5.53 -19.15
C ASP A 317 -25.56 6.72 -18.21
N ALA A 318 -26.02 7.81 -18.79
CA ALA A 318 -26.38 9.06 -18.12
C ALA A 318 -27.91 9.29 -18.04
N GLY A 319 -28.70 8.40 -18.63
CA GLY A 319 -30.15 8.53 -18.73
C GLY A 319 -30.61 9.61 -19.73
N ASP A 320 -31.92 9.66 -19.95
CA ASP A 320 -32.54 10.63 -20.86
C ASP A 320 -32.40 12.07 -20.35
N ASN A 321 -32.23 13.01 -21.28
CA ASN A 321 -32.16 14.46 -21.01
C ASN A 321 -31.04 14.86 -20.02
N HIS A 322 -29.94 14.10 -19.98
CA HIS A 322 -28.80 14.44 -19.14
C HIS A 322 -28.21 15.83 -19.51
N PRO A 323 -27.61 16.57 -18.55
CA PRO A 323 -27.07 17.90 -18.81
C PRO A 323 -25.65 17.92 -19.38
N TYR A 324 -24.93 16.78 -19.36
CA TYR A 324 -23.51 16.70 -19.71
C TYR A 324 -23.19 17.11 -21.16
N ARG A 325 -22.03 17.73 -21.35
CA ARG A 325 -21.47 18.19 -22.62
C ARG A 325 -20.08 17.61 -22.84
N VAL A 326 -19.66 17.53 -24.11
CA VAL A 326 -18.26 17.23 -24.44
C VAL A 326 -17.35 18.29 -23.83
N GLY A 327 -16.30 17.85 -23.14
CA GLY A 327 -15.37 18.67 -22.38
C GLY A 327 -15.66 18.73 -20.88
N ASP A 328 -16.86 18.34 -20.43
CA ASP A 328 -17.20 18.33 -19.00
C ASP A 328 -16.23 17.43 -18.22
N VAL A 329 -15.77 17.95 -17.09
CA VAL A 329 -14.80 17.27 -16.21
C VAL A 329 -15.52 16.37 -15.22
N LEU A 330 -14.99 15.17 -15.05
CA LEU A 330 -15.48 14.18 -14.08
C LEU A 330 -14.36 13.76 -13.13
N TYR A 331 -14.67 13.76 -11.84
CA TYR A 331 -13.74 13.40 -10.78
C TYR A 331 -14.05 12.00 -10.27
N ALA A 332 -13.27 11.01 -10.73
CA ALA A 332 -13.44 9.62 -10.35
C ALA A 332 -12.62 9.26 -9.11
N LEU A 333 -13.30 8.78 -8.07
CA LEU A 333 -12.70 8.06 -6.96
C LEU A 333 -12.54 6.58 -7.38
N PRO A 334 -11.31 6.05 -7.53
CA PRO A 334 -11.12 4.65 -7.86
C PRO A 334 -11.59 3.74 -6.72
N HIS A 335 -12.02 2.53 -7.07
CA HIS A 335 -12.34 1.48 -6.10
C HIS A 335 -11.12 0.96 -5.37
N HIS A 336 -10.01 0.84 -6.10
CA HIS A 336 -8.75 0.38 -5.56
C HIS A 336 -7.63 1.29 -6.04
N ILE A 337 -7.09 2.08 -5.12
CA ILE A 337 -6.11 3.12 -5.47
C ILE A 337 -4.75 2.52 -5.85
N CYS A 338 -4.32 1.41 -5.22
CA CYS A 338 -2.97 0.89 -5.40
C CYS A 338 -2.63 0.49 -6.85
N PRO A 339 -3.44 -0.35 -7.54
CA PRO A 339 -3.22 -0.64 -8.95
C PRO A 339 -3.49 0.56 -9.85
N THR A 340 -4.41 1.45 -9.48
CA THR A 340 -4.67 2.69 -10.23
C THR A 340 -3.43 3.59 -10.26
N VAL A 341 -2.79 3.85 -9.12
CA VAL A 341 -1.55 4.65 -9.04
C VAL A 341 -0.43 4.04 -9.88
N ALA A 342 -0.32 2.71 -9.91
CA ALA A 342 0.70 2.01 -10.70
C ALA A 342 0.55 2.19 -12.22
N LEU A 343 -0.59 2.70 -12.72
CA LEU A 343 -0.81 2.99 -14.14
C LEU A 343 -0.18 4.33 -14.57
N PHE A 344 0.02 5.26 -13.65
CA PHE A 344 0.54 6.60 -13.95
C PHE A 344 2.04 6.73 -13.66
N ASP A 345 2.80 7.38 -14.56
CA ASP A 345 4.20 7.78 -14.29
C ASP A 345 4.29 8.85 -13.21
N ARG A 346 3.31 9.74 -13.18
CA ARG A 346 3.22 10.84 -12.23
C ARG A 346 1.77 11.17 -11.90
N ALA A 347 1.57 11.75 -10.74
CA ALA A 347 0.35 12.43 -10.37
C ALA A 347 0.56 13.95 -10.40
N ARG A 348 -0.48 14.72 -10.77
CA ARG A 348 -0.49 16.17 -10.54
C ARG A 348 -0.90 16.46 -9.10
N THR A 349 -0.23 17.40 -8.44
CA THR A 349 -0.60 17.79 -7.08
C THR A 349 -1.50 19.02 -7.08
N ILE A 350 -2.51 18.98 -6.22
CA ILE A 350 -3.48 20.06 -6.03
C ILE A 350 -3.27 20.68 -4.66
N GLU A 351 -2.90 21.96 -4.62
CA GLU A 351 -2.75 22.72 -3.38
C GLU A 351 -3.69 23.92 -3.42
N GLN A 352 -4.47 24.11 -2.35
CA GLN A 352 -5.46 25.19 -2.27
C GLN A 352 -6.42 25.26 -3.48
N GLY A 353 -6.72 24.11 -4.10
CA GLY A 353 -7.60 24.01 -5.26
C GLY A 353 -6.95 24.36 -6.60
N HIS A 354 -5.62 24.48 -6.67
CA HIS A 354 -4.88 24.79 -7.89
C HIS A 354 -3.84 23.72 -8.24
N LEU A 355 -3.56 23.55 -9.53
CA LEU A 355 -2.44 22.73 -10.00
C LEU A 355 -1.12 23.34 -9.51
N PHE A 356 -0.42 22.61 -8.65
CA PHE A 356 0.82 23.12 -8.04
C PHE A 356 2.08 22.46 -8.63
N GLY A 357 2.08 21.13 -8.74
CA GLY A 357 3.27 20.38 -9.13
C GLY A 357 2.97 18.96 -9.56
N THR A 358 3.97 18.10 -9.43
CA THR A 358 3.89 16.68 -9.79
C THR A 358 4.62 15.80 -8.79
N TRP A 359 4.03 14.67 -8.42
CA TRP A 359 4.72 13.59 -7.72
C TRP A 359 4.97 12.45 -8.68
N LYS A 360 6.21 11.97 -8.76
CA LYS A 360 6.54 10.82 -9.60
C LYS A 360 6.18 9.53 -8.88
N THR A 361 5.57 8.59 -9.59
CA THR A 361 5.35 7.22 -9.14
C THR A 361 6.62 6.40 -9.38
N THR A 362 7.77 6.86 -8.88
CA THR A 362 9.11 6.32 -9.16
C THR A 362 9.17 4.80 -9.12
N ALA A 363 8.61 4.17 -8.08
CA ALA A 363 8.68 2.72 -7.90
C ALA A 363 7.57 1.94 -8.65
N ARG A 364 6.90 2.56 -9.62
CA ARG A 364 6.18 1.82 -10.69
C ARG A 364 7.17 1.01 -11.52
N ASP A 365 8.36 1.59 -11.74
CA ASP A 365 9.46 0.95 -12.44
C ASP A 365 9.93 -0.23 -11.60
N ARG A 366 10.23 -1.36 -12.24
CA ARG A 366 10.62 -2.61 -11.55
C ARG A 366 12.11 -2.66 -11.20
N VAL A 367 12.87 -1.70 -11.72
CA VAL A 367 14.31 -1.51 -11.57
C VAL A 367 14.54 0.00 -11.56
N LEU A 368 15.25 0.51 -10.56
CA LEU A 368 15.79 1.88 -10.59
C LEU A 368 17.28 1.76 -10.95
N THR A 369 18.16 1.70 -9.96
CA THR A 369 19.60 1.45 -10.21
C THR A 369 20.05 0.05 -9.79
N VAL A 370 19.32 -0.61 -8.88
CA VAL A 370 19.60 -1.97 -8.36
C VAL A 370 18.63 -3.02 -8.88
#